data_AF-I4CCZ7-F1
#
_entry.id   AF-I4CCZ7-F1
#
_cell.length_a   1.000
_cell.length_b   1.000
_cell.length_c   1.000
_cell.angle_alpha   90.00
_cell.angle_beta   90.00
_cell.angle_gamma   90.00
#
_symmetry.space_group_name_H-M   'P 1'
#
loop_
_entity.id
_entity.type
_entity.pdbx_description
1 polymer ?
#
loop_
_entity_poly.entity_id
_entity_poly.type
_entity_poly.pdbx_seq_one_letter_code
_entity_poly.pdbx_strand_id
1 'polypeptide(L)'
;MTERRVLIIEPEDTLLKIFQEYFSQLGGGYLIQQVHTVSAALDLVHQNSIEVAVLDHQGPGRLDCIEFLRVLRDHKCYTQVIVIADEQFKPLMLPVLSLGATNFLLKPPDASLCELVFHMLQPQQGFIGRVVSMKLEDVIQMFCYRKESTLLWVFHERAKGMIYVHDGGIIHAECDSLSGVEAFYEILGWEGGEFLSQVALSVPERTLFMDWQSLLMEGMRQKDEIRHALGPISEIPGSAAKGNNSRPGAMESVQESTGPAKRVMIVDDSRFIRKIVQEILQSDPGVIVAGYATNGQEALAKIDELKPDLILLDWDMPVMKGSTTLMHIMIRSPCPVVILSGFVGGVGANPFDLLCLGGVDFLRKPQNNWRMDGRADDLVRRIKEASLIKFERIRRVKIPPAIQKEVSEEAKGNPSNFLTIVWASTGGSTDLIRTIPLLPEDLPTCLVVLHDMQQEAIGAFIDYLQRRSRIRVRPLVSGLSLLDGTCYIHPSTVPVELMKNGNQFVLKVVPELRGIPVLDHFMVSASKSLGGNLVSVMLSGGSDNGIEGLRAVKQVQGITVVQDPMSSMDPRMAEAVLQEGLADYSCPADSLVETLTNIIRLAVTS
;
A
#
# COMPACT_ATOMS: atom_id res chain seq x y z
N MET A 1 39.03 25.45 -17.09
CA MET A 1 38.04 25.18 -16.02
C MET A 1 38.36 26.14 -14.90
N THR A 2 37.42 26.99 -14.50
CA THR A 2 37.59 27.86 -13.32
C THR A 2 37.67 26.96 -12.09
N GLU A 3 38.76 27.04 -11.34
CA GLU A 3 38.91 26.32 -10.07
C GLU A 3 37.83 26.81 -9.10
N ARG A 4 37.07 25.87 -8.54
CA ARG A 4 35.99 26.15 -7.60
C ARG A 4 36.58 26.45 -6.23
N ARG A 5 36.16 27.52 -5.56
CA ARG A 5 36.81 27.98 -4.33
C ARG A 5 35.99 27.67 -3.08
N VAL A 6 36.65 27.01 -2.12
CA VAL A 6 36.11 26.71 -0.79
C VAL A 6 36.85 27.54 0.24
N LEU A 7 36.12 28.29 1.06
CA LEU A 7 36.68 29.07 2.16
C LEU A 7 36.38 28.39 3.49
N ILE A 8 37.38 28.20 4.34
CA ILE A 8 37.22 27.64 5.68
C ILE A 8 37.58 28.73 6.68
N ILE A 9 36.64 29.02 7.58
CA ILE A 9 36.76 30.05 8.61
C ILE A 9 36.74 29.33 9.96
N GLU A 10 37.93 29.13 10.52
CA GLU A 10 38.14 28.37 11.75
C GLU A 10 39.29 29.01 12.54
N PRO A 11 39.06 29.48 13.77
CA PRO A 11 40.11 30.11 14.59
C PRO A 11 41.16 29.12 15.11
N GLU A 12 40.86 27.82 15.21
CA GLU A 12 41.77 26.83 15.78
C GLU A 12 42.64 26.13 14.71
N ASP A 13 43.96 26.32 14.77
CA ASP A 13 44.93 25.70 13.86
C ASP A 13 44.87 24.17 13.80
N THR A 14 44.47 23.52 14.90
CA THR A 14 44.34 22.06 14.98
C THR A 14 43.19 21.55 14.12
N LEU A 15 42.02 22.22 14.17
CA LEU A 15 40.86 21.89 13.36
C LEU A 15 41.08 22.23 11.88
N LEU A 16 41.78 23.33 11.59
CA LEU A 16 42.17 23.70 10.22
C LEU A 16 43.02 22.62 9.53
N LYS A 17 43.93 21.96 10.27
CA LYS A 17 44.72 20.83 9.76
C LYS A 17 43.86 19.60 9.48
N ILE A 18 42.92 19.30 10.37
CA ILE A 18 41.96 18.20 10.19
C ILE A 18 41.11 18.44 8.94
N PHE A 19 40.60 19.65 8.75
CA PHE A 19 39.89 20.00 7.52
C PHE A 19 40.80 19.87 6.30
N GLN A 20 42.04 20.35 6.37
CA GLN A 20 42.99 20.20 5.25
C GLN A 20 43.21 18.75 4.85
N GLU A 21 43.30 17.82 5.81
CA GLU A 21 43.38 16.38 5.56
C GLU A 21 42.09 15.85 4.92
N TYR A 22 40.91 16.21 5.45
CA TYR A 22 39.63 15.78 4.88
C TYR A 22 39.44 16.27 3.44
N PHE A 23 39.75 17.54 3.17
CA PHE A 23 39.55 18.13 1.84
C PHE A 23 40.66 17.74 0.85
N SER A 24 41.82 17.27 1.30
CA SER A 24 42.86 16.69 0.42
C SER A 24 42.37 15.46 -0.35
N GLN A 25 41.32 14.80 0.14
CA GLN A 25 40.72 13.62 -0.47
C GLN A 25 39.77 13.95 -1.64
N LEU A 26 39.37 15.21 -1.83
CA LEU A 26 38.38 15.61 -2.85
C LEU A 26 38.91 15.69 -4.29
N GLY A 27 40.16 15.27 -4.54
CA GLY A 27 40.76 15.27 -5.88
C GLY A 27 41.14 16.69 -6.38
N GLY A 28 41.57 16.79 -7.65
CA GLY A 28 41.94 18.06 -8.27
C GLY A 28 40.73 18.84 -8.82
N GLY A 29 40.77 20.18 -8.74
CA GLY A 29 39.73 21.07 -9.29
C GLY A 29 39.16 22.10 -8.30
N TYR A 30 39.59 22.07 -7.04
CA TYR A 30 39.13 22.96 -5.98
C TYR A 30 40.30 23.71 -5.33
N LEU A 31 40.11 24.98 -5.02
CA LEU A 31 41.05 25.80 -4.26
C LEU A 31 40.50 26.02 -2.86
N ILE A 32 41.18 25.48 -1.85
CA ILE A 32 40.80 25.63 -0.44
C ILE A 32 41.60 26.79 0.14
N GLN A 33 40.89 27.80 0.64
CA GLN A 33 41.47 28.95 1.34
C GLN A 33 41.06 28.90 2.80
N GLN A 34 42.00 29.10 3.71
CA GLN A 34 41.77 29.01 5.15
C GLN A 34 42.05 30.35 5.80
N VAL A 35 41.17 30.79 6.70
CA VAL A 35 41.31 32.04 7.45
C VAL A 35 40.87 31.86 8.89
N HIS A 36 41.55 32.56 9.80
CA HIS A 36 41.30 32.49 11.24
C HIS A 36 40.25 33.49 11.73
N THR A 37 39.81 34.43 10.88
CA THR A 37 38.90 35.52 11.27
C THR A 37 37.85 35.80 10.19
N VAL A 38 36.68 36.24 10.63
CA VAL A 38 35.58 36.66 9.74
C VAL A 38 35.94 37.90 8.93
N SER A 39 36.72 38.84 9.47
CA SER A 39 37.18 40.02 8.71
C SER A 39 38.02 39.61 7.49
N ALA A 40 39.00 38.71 7.68
CA ALA A 40 39.81 38.20 6.58
C ALA A 40 38.98 37.38 5.57
N ALA A 41 37.98 36.65 6.06
CA ALA A 41 37.02 35.93 5.22
C ALA A 41 36.24 36.90 4.31
N LEU A 42 35.73 38.00 4.85
CA LEU A 42 35.00 39.01 4.09
C LEU A 42 35.88 39.64 3.02
N ASP A 43 37.13 40.01 3.33
CA ASP A 43 38.05 40.56 2.34
C ASP A 43 38.28 39.58 1.17
N LEU A 44 38.40 38.28 1.45
CA LEU A 44 38.54 37.25 0.43
C LEU A 44 37.28 37.07 -0.42
N VAL A 45 36.09 37.11 0.18
CA VAL A 45 34.81 37.04 -0.56
C VAL A 45 34.64 38.25 -1.49
N HIS A 46 35.10 39.44 -1.08
CA HIS A 46 35.04 40.63 -1.93
C HIS A 46 36.03 40.57 -3.10
N GLN A 47 37.20 39.97 -2.90
CA GLN A 47 38.25 39.88 -3.90
C GLN A 47 38.07 38.69 -4.85
N ASN A 48 37.35 37.65 -4.43
CA ASN A 48 37.29 36.36 -5.11
C ASN A 48 35.88 35.79 -5.11
N SER A 49 35.48 35.08 -6.19
CA SER A 49 34.23 34.32 -6.21
C SER A 49 34.38 33.03 -5.39
N ILE A 50 33.75 33.01 -4.22
CA ILE A 50 33.75 31.85 -3.31
C ILE A 50 32.42 31.11 -3.44
N GLU A 51 32.48 29.81 -3.72
CA GLU A 51 31.31 28.97 -3.96
C GLU A 51 30.74 28.41 -2.67
N VAL A 52 31.60 27.92 -1.79
CA VAL A 52 31.22 27.38 -0.48
C VAL A 52 32.11 27.98 0.61
N ALA A 53 31.50 28.46 1.69
CA ALA A 53 32.19 28.86 2.91
C ALA A 53 31.78 27.95 4.07
N VAL A 54 32.75 27.35 4.75
CA VAL A 54 32.57 26.58 5.97
C VAL A 54 32.98 27.45 7.14
N LEU A 55 32.06 27.69 8.06
CA LEU A 55 32.22 28.64 9.16
C LEU A 55 32.01 27.93 10.50
N ASP A 56 33.01 27.98 11.37
CA ASP A 56 32.82 27.61 12.77
C ASP A 56 32.18 28.74 13.57
N HIS A 57 31.10 28.42 14.29
CA HIS A 57 30.44 29.36 15.19
C HIS A 57 31.27 29.78 16.42
N GLN A 58 32.31 29.04 16.83
CA GLN A 58 33.18 29.41 17.96
C GLN A 58 34.33 30.35 17.58
N GLY A 59 34.08 31.27 16.64
CA GLY A 59 34.94 32.44 16.44
C GLY A 59 35.02 33.30 17.71
N PRO A 60 36.08 34.11 17.89
CA PRO A 60 36.22 35.03 19.02
C PRO A 60 35.20 36.17 18.95
N GLY A 61 33.93 35.84 19.22
CA GLY A 61 32.80 36.74 19.08
C GLY A 61 31.54 35.98 18.65
N ARG A 62 30.60 35.76 19.58
CA ARG A 62 29.26 35.17 19.31
C ARG A 62 28.45 35.90 18.21
N LEU A 63 28.92 37.06 17.74
CA LEU A 63 28.30 37.95 16.76
C LEU A 63 28.86 37.78 15.33
N ASP A 64 29.98 37.08 15.15
CA ASP A 64 30.75 37.09 13.90
C ASP A 64 30.08 36.27 12.78
N CYS A 65 29.39 35.18 13.11
CA CYS A 65 28.68 34.36 12.12
C CYS A 65 27.46 35.06 11.53
N ILE A 66 26.69 35.74 12.38
CA ILE A 66 25.53 36.53 11.99
C ILE A 66 25.98 37.73 11.13
N GLU A 67 27.07 38.38 11.53
CA GLU A 67 27.65 39.49 10.78
C GLU A 67 28.15 39.05 9.41
N PHE A 68 28.88 37.93 9.32
CA PHE A 68 29.34 37.37 8.04
C PHE A 68 28.16 37.13 7.07
N LEU A 69 27.11 36.45 7.53
CA LEU A 69 25.93 36.16 6.71
C LEU A 69 25.17 37.43 6.30
N ARG A 70 25.07 38.42 7.20
CA ARG A 70 24.44 39.71 6.88
C ARG A 70 25.20 40.45 5.78
N VAL A 71 26.53 40.48 5.87
CA VAL A 71 27.38 41.15 4.86
C VAL A 71 27.28 40.42 3.51
N LEU A 72 27.31 39.09 3.48
CA LEU A 72 27.11 38.31 2.24
C LEU A 72 25.75 38.63 1.58
N ARG A 73 24.70 38.73 2.37
CA ARG A 73 23.35 39.08 1.91
C ARG A 73 23.29 40.51 1.36
N ASP A 74 23.80 41.48 2.11
CA ASP A 74 23.74 42.89 1.75
C ASP A 74 24.51 43.19 0.45
N HIS A 75 25.62 42.46 0.22
CA HIS A 75 26.43 42.55 -1.00
C HIS A 75 26.00 41.61 -2.14
N LYS A 76 24.90 40.85 -1.96
CA LYS A 76 24.38 39.87 -2.95
C LYS A 76 25.42 38.84 -3.40
N CYS A 77 26.27 38.41 -2.48
CA CYS A 77 27.22 37.32 -2.73
C CYS A 77 26.44 35.99 -2.73
N TYR A 78 26.62 35.17 -3.78
CA TYR A 78 25.95 33.86 -3.91
C TYR A 78 26.72 32.71 -3.22
N THR A 79 27.60 33.03 -2.28
CA THR A 79 28.40 32.04 -1.54
C THR A 79 27.47 31.20 -0.67
N GLN A 80 27.52 29.88 -0.84
CA GLN A 80 26.78 28.95 0.01
C GLN A 80 27.53 28.76 1.33
N VAL A 81 26.82 28.80 2.46
CA VAL A 81 27.47 28.79 3.79
C VAL A 81 27.07 27.55 4.58
N ILE A 82 28.05 26.79 5.04
CA ILE A 82 27.90 25.69 6.00
C ILE A 82 28.35 26.20 7.36
N VAL A 83 27.49 26.12 8.37
CA VAL A 83 27.84 26.49 9.74
C VAL A 83 28.12 25.21 10.54
N ILE A 84 29.32 25.13 11.12
CA ILE A 84 29.69 24.08 12.07
C ILE A 84 29.41 24.62 13.47
N ALA A 85 28.53 23.95 14.23
CA ALA A 85 28.31 24.37 15.61
C ALA A 85 28.12 23.28 16.66
N ASP A 86 28.21 23.69 17.92
CA ASP A 86 28.00 22.83 19.07
C ASP A 86 26.50 22.70 19.40
N GLU A 87 26.17 21.81 20.33
CA GLU A 87 24.78 21.62 20.77
C GLU A 87 24.17 22.87 21.43
N GLN A 88 25.00 23.74 22.01
CA GLN A 88 24.54 24.96 22.68
C GLN A 88 24.15 26.05 21.68
N PHE A 89 24.58 25.93 20.42
CA PHE A 89 24.21 26.82 19.32
C PHE A 89 22.87 26.48 18.67
N LYS A 90 22.27 25.32 18.97
CA LYS A 90 20.95 24.89 18.45
C LYS A 90 19.85 25.97 18.56
N PRO A 91 19.73 26.76 19.66
CA PRO A 91 18.72 27.82 19.77
C PRO A 91 18.93 29.00 18.81
N LEU A 92 20.15 29.21 18.30
CA LEU A 92 20.51 30.31 17.39
C LEU A 92 20.46 29.88 15.90
N MET A 93 20.14 28.61 15.61
CA MET A 93 20.09 28.09 14.24
C MET A 93 19.07 28.81 13.36
N LEU A 94 17.88 29.09 13.90
CA LEU A 94 16.79 29.76 13.18
C LEU A 94 17.18 31.16 12.67
N PRO A 95 17.64 32.08 13.55
CA PRO A 95 18.15 33.38 13.12
C PRO A 95 19.24 33.26 12.05
N VAL A 96 20.19 32.33 12.21
CA VAL A 96 21.35 32.17 11.33
C VAL A 96 20.95 31.62 9.95
N LEU A 97 20.05 30.63 9.90
CA LEU A 97 19.51 30.12 8.64
C LEU A 97 18.63 31.18 7.95
N SER A 98 17.82 31.92 8.72
CA SER A 98 17.04 33.05 8.21
C SER A 98 17.92 34.18 7.66
N LEU A 99 19.21 34.22 8.02
CA LEU A 99 20.24 35.15 7.53
C LEU A 99 20.97 34.65 6.27
N GLY A 100 20.76 33.41 5.85
CA GLY A 100 21.22 32.88 4.56
C GLY A 100 22.23 31.74 4.66
N ALA A 101 22.44 31.14 5.82
CA ALA A 101 23.19 29.90 5.91
C ALA A 101 22.47 28.78 5.13
N THR A 102 23.23 27.99 4.37
CA THR A 102 22.71 26.95 3.48
C THR A 102 22.54 25.62 4.20
N ASN A 103 23.53 25.21 4.99
CA ASN A 103 23.50 23.96 5.74
C ASN A 103 24.19 24.10 7.11
N PHE A 104 24.01 23.10 7.96
CA PHE A 104 24.55 23.07 9.30
C PHE A 104 25.12 21.68 9.65
N LEU A 105 26.21 21.64 10.42
CA LEU A 105 26.81 20.41 10.95
C LEU A 105 27.11 20.55 12.44
N LEU A 106 26.92 19.47 13.21
CA LEU A 106 27.29 19.44 14.62
C LEU A 106 28.78 19.11 14.81
N LYS A 107 29.41 19.72 15.80
CA LYS A 107 30.75 19.32 16.25
C LYS A 107 30.69 17.97 17.00
N PRO A 108 31.70 17.09 16.84
CA PRO A 108 32.85 17.24 15.95
C PRO A 108 32.47 16.97 14.49
N PRO A 109 33.01 17.74 13.52
CA PRO A 109 32.79 17.46 12.11
C PRO A 109 33.46 16.13 11.73
N ASP A 110 32.71 15.25 11.07
CA ASP A 110 33.17 13.97 10.57
C ASP A 110 33.34 14.01 9.03
N ALA A 111 33.56 12.84 8.41
CA ALA A 111 33.73 12.73 6.96
C ALA A 111 32.54 13.27 6.15
N SER A 112 31.35 13.43 6.75
CA SER A 112 30.18 13.99 6.08
C SER A 112 30.36 15.44 5.64
N LEU A 113 31.27 16.21 6.27
CA LEU A 113 31.58 17.57 5.85
C LEU A 113 32.13 17.61 4.41
N CYS A 114 32.99 16.66 4.04
CA CYS A 114 33.54 16.59 2.68
C CYS A 114 32.47 16.22 1.67
N GLU A 115 31.60 15.26 2.00
CA GLU A 115 30.48 14.87 1.15
C GLU A 115 29.52 16.04 0.92
N LEU A 116 29.26 16.82 1.97
CA LEU A 116 28.39 17.99 1.89
C LEU A 116 28.97 19.06 0.98
N VAL A 117 30.24 19.41 1.19
CA VAL A 117 30.93 20.42 0.38
C VAL A 117 31.02 19.95 -1.06
N PHE A 118 31.33 18.67 -1.31
CA PHE A 118 31.34 18.10 -2.65
C PHE A 118 29.98 18.22 -3.35
N HIS A 119 28.89 17.94 -2.64
CA HIS A 119 27.53 18.07 -3.14
C HIS A 119 27.19 19.55 -3.44
N MET A 120 27.53 20.46 -2.54
CA MET A 120 27.28 21.90 -2.69
C MET A 120 28.09 22.54 -3.82
N LEU A 121 29.27 22.00 -4.12
CA LEU A 121 30.11 22.42 -5.25
C LEU A 121 29.58 21.93 -6.60
N GLN A 122 28.66 20.96 -6.66
CA GLN A 122 28.04 20.56 -7.93
C GLN A 122 27.19 21.70 -8.50
N PRO A 123 27.12 21.87 -9.84
CA PRO A 123 26.37 22.96 -10.44
C PRO A 123 24.88 22.83 -10.09
N GLN A 124 24.39 23.71 -9.22
CA GLN A 124 22.99 23.71 -8.81
C GLN A 124 22.12 24.31 -9.91
N GLN A 125 21.15 23.53 -10.40
CA GLN A 125 20.02 24.04 -11.17
C GLN A 125 18.86 24.28 -10.20
N GLY A 126 18.29 25.48 -10.19
CA GLY A 126 17.14 25.78 -9.31
C GLY A 126 16.97 27.25 -8.99
N PHE A 127 16.00 27.55 -8.14
CA PHE A 127 15.66 28.90 -7.68
C PHE A 127 15.80 28.98 -6.15
N ILE A 128 16.36 30.08 -5.65
CA ILE A 128 16.47 30.38 -4.23
C ILE A 128 15.44 31.46 -3.88
N GLY A 129 14.64 31.25 -2.84
CA GLY A 129 13.62 32.21 -2.42
C GLY A 129 12.93 31.83 -1.12
N ARG A 130 12.16 32.77 -0.55
CA ARG A 130 11.33 32.53 0.63
C ARG A 130 9.90 32.20 0.19
N VAL A 131 9.39 31.07 0.65
CA VAL A 131 7.98 30.69 0.46
C VAL A 131 7.19 31.07 1.71
N VAL A 132 6.04 31.71 1.55
CA VAL A 132 5.18 32.20 2.64
C VAL A 132 3.74 31.74 2.37
N SER A 133 2.94 31.59 3.44
CA SER A 133 1.52 31.18 3.36
C SER A 133 1.28 29.80 2.73
N MET A 134 2.24 28.89 2.89
CA MET A 134 2.12 27.49 2.48
C MET A 134 1.86 26.62 3.71
N LYS A 135 1.03 25.59 3.57
CA LYS A 135 0.78 24.66 4.67
C LYS A 135 1.94 23.69 4.81
N LEU A 136 2.20 23.23 6.03
CA LEU A 136 3.34 22.33 6.30
C LEU A 136 3.21 21.00 5.56
N GLU A 137 2.00 20.47 5.44
CA GLU A 137 1.71 19.26 4.66
C GLU A 137 2.12 19.42 3.18
N ASP A 138 1.86 20.57 2.56
CA ASP A 138 2.21 20.83 1.15
C ASP A 138 3.74 20.90 0.97
N VAL A 139 4.44 21.45 1.96
CA VAL A 139 5.91 21.49 2.00
C VAL A 139 6.49 20.08 2.08
N ILE A 140 5.98 19.25 2.99
CA ILE A 140 6.42 17.86 3.15
C ILE A 140 6.15 17.06 1.86
N GLN A 141 4.97 17.24 1.24
CA GLN A 141 4.61 16.61 -0.04
C GLN A 141 5.62 16.95 -1.13
N MET A 142 5.97 18.23 -1.28
CA MET A 142 6.94 18.68 -2.28
C MET A 142 8.28 17.94 -2.15
N PHE A 143 8.79 17.78 -0.92
CA PHE A 143 10.06 17.07 -0.70
C PHE A 143 9.94 15.55 -0.91
N CYS A 144 8.81 14.94 -0.58
CA CYS A 144 8.57 13.53 -0.87
C CYS A 144 8.51 13.25 -2.38
N TYR A 145 7.92 14.15 -3.18
CA TYR A 145 7.86 13.99 -4.64
C TYR A 145 9.21 14.13 -5.35
N ARG A 146 10.14 14.90 -4.78
CA ARG A 146 11.49 15.10 -5.35
C ARG A 146 12.39 13.87 -5.24
N LYS A 147 12.07 12.94 -4.34
CA LYS A 147 12.87 11.72 -4.05
C LYS A 147 14.32 11.99 -3.61
N GLU A 148 14.62 13.19 -3.13
CA GLU A 148 15.94 13.56 -2.62
C GLU A 148 16.03 13.34 -1.10
N SER A 149 17.22 13.02 -0.61
CA SER A 149 17.47 12.90 0.83
C SER A 149 17.51 14.27 1.47
N THR A 150 16.46 14.61 2.22
CA THR A 150 16.25 15.94 2.79
C THR A 150 15.92 15.85 4.27
N LEU A 151 16.56 16.69 5.06
CA LEU A 151 16.16 16.99 6.43
C LEU A 151 15.34 18.27 6.44
N LEU A 152 14.08 18.16 6.84
CA LEU A 152 13.19 19.30 7.03
C LEU A 152 13.14 19.65 8.52
N TRP A 153 13.65 20.83 8.85
CA TRP A 153 13.45 21.45 10.15
C TRP A 153 12.14 22.22 10.15
N VAL A 154 11.35 22.05 11.21
CA VAL A 154 10.09 22.75 11.43
C VAL A 154 10.13 23.42 12.79
N PHE A 155 9.68 24.66 12.88
CA PHE A 155 9.72 25.46 14.10
C PHE A 155 8.38 26.11 14.36
N HIS A 156 7.87 25.97 15.58
CA HIS A 156 6.61 26.57 16.02
C HIS A 156 6.76 27.15 17.42
N GLU A 157 6.67 28.47 17.55
CA GLU A 157 6.86 29.20 18.82
C GLU A 157 8.19 28.85 19.53
N ARG A 158 8.14 27.97 20.55
CA ARG A 158 9.32 27.46 21.28
C ARG A 158 9.65 25.99 20.97
N ALA A 159 8.80 25.30 20.20
CA ALA A 159 8.96 23.91 19.82
C ALA A 159 9.75 23.79 18.50
N LYS A 160 10.50 22.69 18.37
CA LYS A 160 11.31 22.38 17.19
C LYS A 160 11.16 20.91 16.80
N GLY A 161 11.03 20.68 15.50
CA GLY A 161 10.81 19.38 14.91
C GLY A 161 11.74 19.10 13.74
N MET A 162 12.04 17.83 13.54
CA MET A 162 12.89 17.32 12.47
C MET A 162 12.11 16.24 11.71
N ILE A 163 12.10 16.30 10.39
CA ILE A 163 11.48 15.30 9.51
C ILE A 163 12.51 14.87 8.47
N TYR A 164 12.85 13.59 8.46
CA TYR A 164 13.78 13.01 7.50
C TYR A 164 13.03 12.38 6.33
N VAL A 165 13.32 12.88 5.14
CA VAL A 165 12.83 12.34 3.86
C VAL A 165 13.98 11.66 3.14
N HIS A 166 13.77 10.44 2.66
CA HIS A 166 14.76 9.66 1.92
C HIS A 166 14.08 8.86 0.81
N ASP A 167 14.55 9.00 -0.44
CA ASP A 167 13.97 8.39 -1.64
C ASP A 167 12.44 8.53 -1.75
N GLY A 168 11.95 9.71 -1.35
CA GLY A 168 10.53 10.05 -1.40
C GLY A 168 9.67 9.39 -0.32
N GLY A 169 10.28 8.73 0.67
CA GLY A 169 9.62 8.28 1.89
C GLY A 169 10.00 9.12 3.10
N ILE A 170 9.07 9.28 4.04
CA ILE A 170 9.36 9.86 5.36
C ILE A 170 9.81 8.71 6.26
N ILE A 171 11.06 8.77 6.71
CA ILE A 171 11.74 7.63 7.35
C ILE A 171 11.94 7.82 8.86
N HIS A 172 11.99 9.06 9.33
CA HIS A 172 12.16 9.40 10.74
C HIS A 172 11.59 10.79 11.02
N ALA A 173 11.09 11.00 12.24
CA ALA A 173 10.76 12.33 12.74
C ALA A 173 11.08 12.42 14.23
N GLU A 174 11.42 13.62 14.70
CA GLU A 174 11.77 13.87 16.09
C GLU A 174 11.32 15.28 16.50
N CYS A 175 10.74 15.42 17.69
CA CYS A 175 10.34 16.70 18.27
C CYS A 175 10.39 16.61 19.79
N ASP A 176 11.11 17.52 20.44
CA ASP A 176 11.31 17.55 21.89
C ASP A 176 11.73 16.19 22.49
N SER A 177 10.83 15.46 23.15
CA SER A 177 11.06 14.13 23.70
C SER A 177 10.38 12.99 22.91
N LEU A 178 9.74 13.32 21.79
CA LEU A 178 9.01 12.40 20.92
C LEU A 178 9.87 12.00 19.72
N SER A 179 9.76 10.75 19.30
CA SER A 179 10.42 10.22 18.10
C SER A 179 9.46 9.32 17.31
N GLY A 180 9.68 9.19 16.01
CA GLY A 180 8.88 8.39 15.12
C GLY A 180 7.51 9.00 14.82
N VAL A 181 6.47 8.15 14.80
CA VAL A 181 5.12 8.53 14.33
C VAL A 181 4.51 9.63 15.20
N GLU A 182 4.68 9.54 16.52
CA GLU A 182 4.14 10.51 17.48
C GLU A 182 4.76 11.90 17.28
N ALA A 183 6.08 11.97 17.08
CA ALA A 183 6.77 13.22 16.77
C ALA A 183 6.30 13.81 15.43
N PHE A 184 6.10 12.96 14.42
CA PHE A 184 5.62 13.41 13.12
C PHE A 184 4.22 14.04 13.20
N TYR A 185 3.29 13.42 13.93
CA TYR A 185 1.93 13.96 14.09
C TYR A 185 1.89 15.24 14.94
N GLU A 186 2.71 15.30 15.99
CA GLU A 186 2.87 16.51 16.80
C GLU A 186 3.32 17.69 15.93
N ILE A 187 4.38 17.49 15.12
CA ILE A 187 4.91 18.51 14.20
C ILE A 187 3.84 18.94 13.18
N LEU A 188 3.08 17.99 12.61
CA LEU A 188 2.03 18.30 11.63
C LEU A 188 0.85 19.05 12.25
N GLY A 189 0.62 18.88 13.56
CA GLY A 189 -0.42 19.53 14.34
C GLY A 189 -0.25 21.05 14.47
N TRP A 190 0.97 21.57 14.31
CA TRP A 190 1.25 23.00 14.45
C TRP A 190 0.48 23.86 13.44
N GLU A 191 -0.18 24.93 13.91
CA GLU A 191 -1.05 25.79 13.08
C GLU A 191 -0.28 26.87 12.28
N GLY A 192 1.02 27.02 12.53
CA GLY A 192 1.91 27.92 11.80
C GLY A 192 3.36 27.67 12.18
N GLY A 193 4.30 28.30 11.50
CA GLY A 193 5.71 28.08 11.82
C GLY A 193 6.65 28.48 10.70
N GLU A 194 7.93 28.28 10.96
CA GLU A 194 8.98 28.40 9.96
C GLU A 194 9.51 27.02 9.63
N PHE A 195 9.89 26.78 8.38
CA PHE A 195 10.53 25.54 7.96
C PHE A 195 11.79 25.82 7.16
N LEU A 196 12.74 24.90 7.23
CA LEU A 196 14.01 24.99 6.52
C LEU A 196 14.41 23.58 6.05
N SER A 197 14.81 23.46 4.78
CA SER A 197 15.28 22.20 4.22
C SER A 197 16.79 22.19 4.09
N GLN A 198 17.42 21.06 4.44
CA GLN A 198 18.84 20.81 4.30
C GLN A 198 19.06 19.45 3.63
N VAL A 199 20.20 19.29 2.95
CA VAL A 199 20.60 17.97 2.44
C VAL A 199 20.86 17.04 3.63
N ALA A 200 20.22 15.87 3.64
CA ALA A 200 20.44 14.84 4.67
C ALA A 200 21.53 13.86 4.20
N LEU A 201 22.71 13.93 4.82
CA LEU A 201 23.86 13.09 4.49
C LEU A 201 23.87 11.77 5.26
N SER A 202 23.42 11.81 6.52
CA SER A 202 23.19 10.63 7.34
C SER A 202 21.69 10.40 7.52
N VAL A 203 21.28 9.17 7.22
CA VAL A 203 19.90 8.71 7.41
C VAL A 203 19.83 8.05 8.79
N PRO A 204 19.06 8.59 9.74
CA PRO A 204 18.86 7.94 11.04
C PRO A 204 18.16 6.59 10.85
N GLU A 205 18.22 5.74 11.89
CA GLU A 205 17.49 4.47 11.88
C GLU A 205 16.00 4.73 11.61
N ARG A 206 15.45 3.97 10.66
CA ARG A 206 14.09 4.18 10.18
C ARG A 206 13.11 3.86 11.32
N THR A 207 12.35 4.86 11.75
CA THR A 207 11.29 4.71 12.77
C THR A 207 9.89 4.85 12.17
N LEU A 208 9.79 5.31 10.92
CA LEU A 208 8.53 5.49 10.18
C LEU A 208 8.47 4.51 9.00
N PHE A 209 7.55 3.54 9.08
CA PHE A 209 7.43 2.45 8.10
C PHE A 209 6.22 2.60 7.16
N MET A 210 5.32 3.53 7.46
CA MET A 210 4.16 3.82 6.62
C MET A 210 4.57 4.52 5.33
N ASP A 211 3.76 4.33 4.28
CA ASP A 211 3.84 5.19 3.11
C ASP A 211 3.60 6.66 3.50
N TRP A 212 4.34 7.59 2.92
CA TRP A 212 4.33 8.99 3.33
C TRP A 212 2.97 9.66 3.11
N GLN A 213 2.21 9.23 2.09
CA GLN A 213 0.86 9.74 1.84
C GLN A 213 -0.08 9.28 2.95
N SER A 214 0.04 8.01 3.35
CA SER A 214 -0.72 7.44 4.46
C SER A 214 -0.38 8.12 5.79
N LEU A 215 0.90 8.39 6.03
CA LEU A 215 1.38 9.08 7.22
C LEU A 215 0.85 10.53 7.29
N LEU A 216 0.91 11.28 6.18
CA LEU A 216 0.34 12.64 6.11
C LEU A 216 -1.17 12.66 6.28
N MET A 217 -1.91 11.73 5.64
CA MET A 217 -3.37 11.66 5.78
C MET A 217 -3.80 11.35 7.21
N GLU A 218 -3.11 10.43 7.88
CA GLU A 218 -3.40 10.09 9.27
C GLU A 218 -3.06 11.24 10.23
N GLY A 219 -1.94 11.95 10.01
CA GLY A 219 -1.61 13.13 10.80
C GLY A 219 -2.61 14.28 10.59
N MET A 220 -3.06 14.52 9.35
CA MET A 220 -4.11 15.51 9.08
C MET A 220 -5.45 15.14 9.72
N ARG A 221 -5.80 13.84 9.73
CA ARG A 221 -7.00 13.33 10.43
C ARG A 221 -6.94 13.66 11.92
N GLN A 222 -5.82 13.36 12.58
CA GLN A 222 -5.65 13.64 14.01
C GLN A 222 -5.70 15.15 14.30
N LYS A 223 -5.09 15.97 13.44
CA LYS A 223 -5.16 17.43 13.53
C LYS A 223 -6.60 17.94 13.46
N ASP A 224 -7.39 17.45 12.49
CA ASP A 224 -8.79 17.83 12.33
C ASP A 224 -9.66 17.35 13.52
N GLU A 225 -9.38 16.16 14.07
CA GLU A 225 -10.09 15.62 15.24
C GLU A 225 -9.84 16.41 16.52
N ILE A 226 -8.58 16.78 16.78
CA ILE A 226 -8.21 17.65 17.91
C ILE A 226 -8.88 19.03 17.75
N ARG A 227 -8.88 19.56 16.52
CA ARG A 227 -9.52 20.85 16.22
C ARG A 227 -11.03 20.83 16.43
N HIS A 228 -11.69 19.72 16.10
CA HIS A 228 -13.13 19.54 16.32
C HIS A 228 -13.49 19.27 17.78
N ALA A 229 -12.59 18.69 18.58
CA ALA A 229 -12.78 18.48 20.01
C ALA A 229 -12.73 19.78 20.84
N LEU A 230 -12.16 20.86 20.31
CA LEU A 230 -11.90 22.12 21.02
C LEU A 230 -12.79 23.31 20.60
N GLY A 231 -13.82 23.11 19.75
CA GLY A 231 -14.74 24.18 19.29
C GLY A 231 -16.15 24.15 19.91
N PRO A 232 -16.83 25.30 20.10
CA PRO A 232 -18.09 25.39 20.86
C PRO A 232 -19.35 24.92 20.09
N ILE A 233 -20.33 24.44 20.85
CA ILE A 233 -21.67 23.98 20.43
C ILE A 233 -22.65 25.15 20.26
N SER A 234 -23.35 25.22 19.12
CA SER A 234 -24.76 25.68 18.84
C SER A 234 -24.83 26.04 17.33
N GLU A 235 -25.82 25.75 16.46
CA GLU A 235 -27.29 25.65 16.51
C GLU A 235 -27.82 24.70 15.40
N ILE A 236 -29.10 24.29 15.49
CA ILE A 236 -29.91 23.57 14.48
C ILE A 236 -30.96 24.57 13.89
N PRO A 237 -31.85 24.18 12.93
CA PRO A 237 -31.75 24.15 11.46
C PRO A 237 -32.64 25.22 10.74
N GLY A 238 -32.45 25.43 9.42
CA GLY A 238 -33.49 26.09 8.62
C GLY A 238 -33.23 26.31 7.12
N SER A 239 -34.13 25.73 6.32
CA SER A 239 -34.69 26.22 5.04
C SER A 239 -33.94 26.06 3.71
N ALA A 240 -34.40 25.05 2.96
CA ALA A 240 -34.84 25.05 1.56
C ALA A 240 -34.39 26.17 0.60
N ALA A 241 -33.82 25.75 -0.54
CA ALA A 241 -34.00 26.43 -1.83
C ALA A 241 -34.06 25.40 -2.98
N LYS A 242 -35.15 25.50 -3.75
CA LYS A 242 -35.41 24.79 -5.01
C LYS A 242 -34.45 25.27 -6.10
N GLY A 243 -34.04 24.35 -6.98
CA GLY A 243 -33.39 24.68 -8.25
C GLY A 243 -33.56 23.54 -9.26
N ASN A 244 -34.57 23.65 -10.12
CA ASN A 244 -34.72 22.84 -11.33
C ASN A 244 -33.56 23.12 -12.31
N ASN A 245 -33.05 22.09 -12.98
CA ASN A 245 -32.89 22.09 -14.45
C ASN A 245 -32.46 20.71 -14.99
N SER A 246 -33.40 20.08 -15.69
CA SER A 246 -33.31 19.51 -17.04
C SER A 246 -32.08 18.68 -17.45
N ARG A 247 -32.32 17.38 -17.65
CA ARG A 247 -31.55 16.48 -18.54
C ARG A 247 -31.82 16.85 -20.03
N PRO A 248 -30.99 16.43 -21.00
CA PRO A 248 -31.24 15.14 -21.64
C PRO A 248 -29.99 14.40 -22.14
N GLY A 249 -30.12 13.09 -22.38
CA GLY A 249 -29.15 12.29 -23.14
C GLY A 249 -29.24 10.81 -22.84
N ALA A 250 -30.18 10.12 -23.50
CA ALA A 250 -30.38 8.68 -23.42
C ALA A 250 -29.26 7.90 -24.11
N MET A 251 -28.83 6.80 -23.50
CA MET A 251 -28.19 5.69 -24.19
C MET A 251 -28.73 4.38 -23.59
N GLU A 252 -29.03 3.45 -24.49
CA GLU A 252 -29.96 2.34 -24.32
C GLU A 252 -29.51 1.28 -23.32
N SER A 253 -30.50 0.77 -22.61
CA SER A 253 -30.43 -0.19 -21.52
C SER A 253 -30.14 -1.61 -21.98
N VAL A 254 -29.14 -2.25 -21.38
CA VAL A 254 -29.13 -3.70 -21.19
C VAL A 254 -29.95 -3.99 -19.93
N GLN A 255 -31.06 -4.70 -20.09
CA GLN A 255 -31.94 -5.10 -18.98
C GLN A 255 -31.28 -6.24 -18.20
N GLU A 256 -30.83 -5.97 -16.97
CA GLU A 256 -30.53 -6.99 -15.97
C GLU A 256 -31.55 -6.95 -14.82
N SER A 257 -31.90 -8.13 -14.34
CA SER A 257 -33.07 -8.50 -13.54
C SER A 257 -33.31 -7.63 -12.29
N THR A 258 -34.50 -7.04 -12.18
CA THR A 258 -34.94 -6.26 -11.02
C THR A 258 -35.39 -7.16 -9.86
N GLY A 259 -34.45 -7.54 -8.99
CA GLY A 259 -34.75 -7.94 -7.61
C GLY A 259 -34.96 -6.72 -6.70
N PRO A 260 -35.48 -6.90 -5.46
CA PRO A 260 -35.56 -5.81 -4.49
C PRO A 260 -34.15 -5.31 -4.14
N ALA A 261 -34.02 -3.99 -3.96
CA ALA A 261 -32.74 -3.36 -3.67
C ALA A 261 -32.15 -3.86 -2.34
N LYS A 262 -30.84 -4.11 -2.34
CA LYS A 262 -30.11 -4.75 -1.25
C LYS A 262 -29.74 -3.75 -0.16
N ARG A 263 -30.10 -4.05 1.09
CA ARG A 263 -29.88 -3.20 2.26
C ARG A 263 -28.49 -3.42 2.83
N VAL A 264 -27.60 -2.44 2.71
CA VAL A 264 -26.22 -2.53 3.20
C VAL A 264 -26.01 -1.64 4.42
N MET A 265 -25.44 -2.19 5.50
CA MET A 265 -24.99 -1.42 6.66
C MET A 265 -23.48 -1.21 6.58
N ILE A 266 -23.03 0.04 6.80
CA ILE A 266 -21.60 0.40 6.75
C ILE A 266 -21.08 0.57 8.19
N VAL A 267 -20.08 -0.22 8.57
CA VAL A 267 -19.46 -0.18 9.90
C VAL A 267 -17.99 0.17 9.74
N ASP A 268 -17.67 1.42 10.02
CA ASP A 268 -16.31 1.97 9.88
C ASP A 268 -16.23 3.21 10.80
N ASP A 269 -15.13 3.42 11.50
CA ASP A 269 -14.96 4.56 12.41
C ASP A 269 -14.67 5.87 11.66
N SER A 270 -14.08 5.78 10.47
CA SER A 270 -13.79 6.91 9.58
C SER A 270 -15.04 7.44 8.89
N ARG A 271 -15.48 8.64 9.31
CA ARG A 271 -16.59 9.36 8.66
C ARG A 271 -16.36 9.57 7.16
N PHE A 272 -15.11 9.75 6.77
CA PHE A 272 -14.71 9.96 5.38
C PHE A 272 -14.91 8.69 4.53
N ILE A 273 -14.43 7.54 5.01
CA ILE A 273 -14.64 6.26 4.32
C ILE A 273 -16.13 5.93 4.23
N ARG A 274 -16.90 6.13 5.32
CA ARG A 274 -18.36 5.95 5.28
C ARG A 274 -19.02 6.80 4.21
N LYS A 275 -18.61 8.05 4.05
CA LYS A 275 -19.16 8.95 3.02
C LYS A 275 -18.80 8.49 1.60
N ILE A 276 -17.55 8.08 1.36
CA ILE A 276 -17.12 7.56 0.06
C ILE A 276 -17.89 6.29 -0.28
N VAL A 277 -17.92 5.31 0.62
CA VAL A 277 -18.61 4.03 0.41
C VAL A 277 -20.10 4.29 0.19
N GLN A 278 -20.71 5.21 0.95
CA GLN A 278 -22.09 5.61 0.73
C GLN A 278 -22.30 6.21 -0.67
N GLU A 279 -21.45 7.13 -1.13
CA GLU A 279 -21.55 7.71 -2.48
C GLU A 279 -21.38 6.64 -3.57
N ILE A 280 -20.47 5.68 -3.40
CA ILE A 280 -20.28 4.55 -4.31
C ILE A 280 -21.54 3.68 -4.35
N LEU A 281 -22.11 3.32 -3.19
CA LEU A 281 -23.29 2.45 -3.17
C LEU A 281 -24.55 3.15 -3.68
N GLN A 282 -24.66 4.47 -3.47
CA GLN A 282 -25.79 5.26 -3.95
C GLN A 282 -25.77 5.50 -5.47
N SER A 283 -24.65 5.23 -6.16
CA SER A 283 -24.62 5.31 -7.63
C SER A 283 -25.43 4.20 -8.30
N ASP A 284 -25.68 3.09 -7.59
CA ASP A 284 -26.38 1.92 -8.10
C ASP A 284 -27.79 1.79 -7.47
N PRO A 285 -28.87 1.79 -8.27
CA PRO A 285 -30.23 1.71 -7.75
C PRO A 285 -30.58 0.36 -7.09
N GLY A 286 -29.77 -0.68 -7.33
CA GLY A 286 -29.93 -2.00 -6.74
C GLY A 286 -29.41 -2.12 -5.30
N VAL A 287 -28.81 -1.07 -4.75
CA VAL A 287 -28.26 -1.06 -3.38
C VAL A 287 -28.79 0.15 -2.59
N ILE A 288 -29.17 -0.08 -1.33
CA ILE A 288 -29.63 0.96 -0.40
C ILE A 288 -28.77 0.90 0.86
N VAL A 289 -28.21 2.04 1.27
CA VAL A 289 -27.54 2.15 2.55
C VAL A 289 -28.58 2.20 3.66
N ALA A 290 -28.70 1.11 4.42
CA ALA A 290 -29.68 0.96 5.50
C ALA A 290 -29.30 1.79 6.73
N GLY A 291 -28.02 1.99 6.97
CA GLY A 291 -27.50 2.82 8.05
C GLY A 291 -25.99 2.65 8.23
N TYR A 292 -25.46 3.31 9.24
CA TYR A 292 -24.06 3.24 9.59
C TYR A 292 -23.84 3.04 11.09
N ALA A 293 -22.67 2.49 11.43
CA ALA A 293 -22.14 2.41 12.78
C ALA A 293 -20.66 2.79 12.77
N THR A 294 -20.18 3.32 13.90
CA THR A 294 -18.81 3.82 14.09
C THR A 294 -17.90 2.82 14.81
N ASN A 295 -18.47 1.74 15.34
CA ASN A 295 -17.78 0.67 16.04
C ASN A 295 -18.65 -0.59 16.10
N GLY A 296 -18.07 -1.70 16.55
CA GLY A 296 -18.75 -2.99 16.65
C GLY A 296 -19.95 -3.02 17.60
N GLN A 297 -19.90 -2.30 18.73
CA GLN A 297 -20.99 -2.28 19.70
C GLN A 297 -22.22 -1.57 19.15
N GLU A 298 -22.03 -0.43 18.49
CA GLU A 298 -23.09 0.30 17.79
C GLU A 298 -23.67 -0.53 16.64
N ALA A 299 -22.80 -1.24 15.89
CA ALA A 299 -23.24 -2.14 14.84
C ALA A 299 -24.19 -3.20 15.39
N LEU A 300 -23.79 -3.93 16.43
CA LEU A 300 -24.61 -4.97 17.05
C LEU A 300 -25.95 -4.44 17.59
N ALA A 301 -26.00 -3.22 18.11
CA ALA A 301 -27.24 -2.60 18.57
C ALA A 301 -28.20 -2.26 17.41
N LYS A 302 -27.66 -1.90 16.24
CA LYS A 302 -28.45 -1.46 15.08
C LYS A 302 -28.86 -2.59 14.14
N ILE A 303 -28.19 -3.75 14.16
CA ILE A 303 -28.48 -4.85 13.21
C ILE A 303 -29.94 -5.30 13.30
N ASP A 304 -30.48 -5.45 14.51
CA ASP A 304 -31.84 -5.96 14.72
C ASP A 304 -32.92 -4.97 14.24
N GLU A 305 -32.64 -3.66 14.32
CA GLU A 305 -33.50 -2.58 13.83
C GLU A 305 -33.38 -2.42 12.30
N LEU A 306 -32.16 -2.35 11.80
CA LEU A 306 -31.88 -2.04 10.39
C LEU A 306 -32.11 -3.22 9.45
N LYS A 307 -32.03 -4.46 9.95
CA LYS A 307 -32.14 -5.71 9.20
C LYS A 307 -31.40 -5.64 7.85
N PRO A 308 -30.07 -5.45 7.87
CA PRO A 308 -29.29 -5.39 6.64
C PRO A 308 -29.22 -6.76 5.96
N ASP A 309 -29.15 -6.76 4.62
CA ASP A 309 -28.85 -7.92 3.79
C ASP A 309 -27.33 -8.19 3.72
N LEU A 310 -26.52 -7.17 3.98
CA LEU A 310 -25.06 -7.24 4.01
C LEU A 310 -24.49 -6.20 4.98
N ILE A 311 -23.42 -6.57 5.70
CA ILE A 311 -22.64 -5.65 6.52
C ILE A 311 -21.26 -5.46 5.87
N LEU A 312 -20.89 -4.21 5.61
CA LEU A 312 -19.51 -3.83 5.35
C LEU A 312 -18.85 -3.52 6.69
N LEU A 313 -17.78 -4.24 7.02
CA LEU A 313 -17.17 -4.19 8.35
C LEU A 313 -15.69 -3.84 8.26
N ASP A 314 -15.31 -2.72 8.86
CA ASP A 314 -13.92 -2.40 9.10
C ASP A 314 -13.30 -3.33 10.14
N TRP A 315 -12.02 -3.64 9.95
CA TRP A 315 -11.25 -4.51 10.82
C TRP A 315 -10.82 -3.79 12.10
N ASP A 316 -10.23 -2.59 11.99
CA ASP A 316 -9.61 -1.90 13.12
C ASP A 316 -10.45 -0.70 13.51
N MET A 317 -11.22 -0.87 14.60
CA MET A 317 -12.15 0.13 15.09
C MET A 317 -12.01 0.26 16.62
N PRO A 318 -12.25 1.45 17.19
CA PRO A 318 -12.28 1.66 18.64
C PRO A 318 -13.45 0.90 19.29
N VAL A 319 -13.38 0.75 20.62
CA VAL A 319 -14.39 0.09 21.47
C VAL A 319 -14.52 -1.42 21.23
N MET A 320 -14.86 -1.83 20.01
CA MET A 320 -14.99 -3.22 19.60
C MET A 320 -14.44 -3.41 18.18
N LYS A 321 -13.36 -4.19 18.07
CA LYS A 321 -12.69 -4.52 16.80
C LYS A 321 -13.56 -5.34 15.87
N GLY A 322 -13.27 -5.29 14.56
CA GLY A 322 -13.98 -6.04 13.53
C GLY A 322 -13.99 -7.56 13.77
N SER A 323 -12.90 -8.15 14.27
CA SER A 323 -12.84 -9.57 14.63
C SER A 323 -13.90 -9.97 15.67
N THR A 324 -13.93 -9.27 16.80
CA THR A 324 -14.89 -9.50 17.87
C THR A 324 -16.33 -9.23 17.39
N THR A 325 -16.51 -8.17 16.60
CA THR A 325 -17.81 -7.82 16.00
C THR A 325 -18.32 -8.94 15.11
N LEU A 326 -17.49 -9.45 14.19
CA LEU A 326 -17.82 -10.55 13.30
C LEU A 326 -18.20 -11.81 14.10
N MET A 327 -17.44 -12.15 15.14
CA MET A 327 -17.77 -13.30 16.00
C MET A 327 -19.15 -13.15 16.63
N HIS A 328 -19.51 -11.96 17.12
CA HIS A 328 -20.84 -11.68 17.68
C HIS A 328 -21.94 -11.75 16.63
N ILE A 329 -21.73 -11.18 15.43
CA ILE A 329 -22.68 -11.27 14.30
C ILE A 329 -22.96 -12.74 13.98
N MET A 330 -21.91 -13.54 13.79
CA MET A 330 -22.00 -14.96 13.47
C MET A 330 -22.69 -15.82 14.55
N ILE A 331 -22.82 -15.31 15.78
CA ILE A 331 -23.53 -16.00 16.89
C ILE A 331 -24.96 -15.48 17.05
N ARG A 332 -25.17 -14.16 16.93
CA ARG A 332 -26.41 -13.49 17.35
C ARG A 332 -27.32 -13.10 16.20
N SER A 333 -26.76 -12.62 15.09
CA SER A 333 -27.53 -11.96 14.04
C SER A 333 -27.00 -12.41 12.67
N PRO A 334 -27.69 -13.36 12.00
CA PRO A 334 -27.19 -14.00 10.80
C PRO A 334 -27.21 -13.06 9.59
N CYS A 335 -26.12 -12.35 9.34
CA CYS A 335 -25.95 -11.48 8.18
C CYS A 335 -24.60 -11.74 7.50
N PRO A 336 -24.55 -11.85 6.16
CA PRO A 336 -23.30 -11.80 5.39
C PRO A 336 -22.45 -10.58 5.77
N VAL A 337 -21.15 -10.78 5.95
CA VAL A 337 -20.20 -9.72 6.30
C VAL A 337 -19.06 -9.69 5.29
N VAL A 338 -18.86 -8.55 4.65
CA VAL A 338 -17.70 -8.26 3.81
C VAL A 338 -16.75 -7.35 4.56
N ILE A 339 -15.48 -7.74 4.62
CA ILE A 339 -14.46 -7.02 5.38
C ILE A 339 -13.94 -5.86 4.52
N LEU A 340 -13.87 -4.66 5.10
CA LEU A 340 -13.19 -3.50 4.53
C LEU A 340 -11.85 -3.30 5.25
N SER A 341 -10.74 -3.25 4.52
CA SER A 341 -9.44 -2.93 5.12
C SER A 341 -8.61 -1.98 4.26
N GLY A 342 -7.92 -1.04 4.91
CA GLY A 342 -6.94 -0.17 4.25
C GLY A 342 -5.58 -0.84 4.01
N PHE A 343 -5.34 -2.00 4.64
CA PHE A 343 -4.02 -2.62 4.73
C PHE A 343 -4.08 -4.12 4.44
N VAL A 344 -3.14 -4.59 3.61
CA VAL A 344 -2.92 -6.03 3.35
C VAL A 344 -1.42 -6.30 3.45
N GLY A 345 -0.93 -6.63 4.66
CA GLY A 345 0.43 -7.15 4.88
C GLY A 345 1.27 -6.41 5.93
N GLY A 346 1.35 -6.94 7.15
CA GLY A 346 2.21 -6.46 8.24
C GLY A 346 2.25 -7.45 9.42
N VAL A 347 3.00 -7.12 10.48
CA VAL A 347 3.10 -7.95 11.70
C VAL A 347 1.84 -7.76 12.54
N GLY A 348 0.95 -8.76 12.55
CA GLY A 348 -0.34 -8.72 13.26
C GLY A 348 -1.30 -9.84 12.82
N ALA A 349 -2.56 -9.78 13.24
CA ALA A 349 -3.61 -10.68 12.77
C ALA A 349 -3.98 -10.35 11.31
N ASN A 350 -4.13 -11.37 10.48
CA ASN A 350 -4.27 -11.20 9.04
C ASN A 350 -5.76 -11.09 8.66
N PRO A 351 -6.17 -10.15 7.77
CA PRO A 351 -7.57 -10.04 7.34
C PRO A 351 -8.16 -11.35 6.79
N PHE A 352 -7.35 -12.25 6.21
CA PHE A 352 -7.83 -13.56 5.76
C PHE A 352 -8.26 -14.50 6.90
N ASP A 353 -7.82 -14.26 8.14
CA ASP A 353 -8.28 -15.01 9.31
C ASP A 353 -9.77 -14.74 9.59
N LEU A 354 -10.27 -13.55 9.25
CA LEU A 354 -11.70 -13.21 9.38
C LEU A 354 -12.58 -14.00 8.41
N LEU A 355 -12.08 -14.29 7.21
CA LEU A 355 -12.79 -15.15 6.26
C LEU A 355 -13.05 -16.53 6.89
N CYS A 356 -12.07 -17.04 7.62
CA CYS A 356 -12.21 -18.30 8.37
C CYS A 356 -13.18 -18.21 9.57
N LEU A 357 -13.44 -16.99 10.08
CA LEU A 357 -14.39 -16.74 11.16
C LEU A 357 -15.84 -16.54 10.68
N GLY A 358 -16.06 -16.49 9.36
CA GLY A 358 -17.36 -16.31 8.71
C GLY A 358 -17.46 -15.09 7.79
N GLY A 359 -16.37 -14.36 7.57
CA GLY A 359 -16.33 -13.32 6.54
C GLY A 359 -16.56 -13.91 5.15
N VAL A 360 -17.37 -13.23 4.36
CA VAL A 360 -17.83 -13.70 3.04
C VAL A 360 -16.84 -13.32 1.94
N ASP A 361 -16.37 -12.07 1.98
CA ASP A 361 -15.34 -11.57 1.07
C ASP A 361 -14.51 -10.48 1.76
N PHE A 362 -13.42 -10.10 1.11
CA PHE A 362 -12.51 -9.06 1.52
C PHE A 362 -12.37 -7.98 0.44
N LEU A 363 -12.59 -6.74 0.83
CA LEU A 363 -12.47 -5.56 -0.03
C LEU A 363 -11.51 -4.54 0.57
N ARG A 364 -10.72 -3.91 -0.29
CA ARG A 364 -9.89 -2.78 0.08
C ARG A 364 -10.74 -1.52 0.23
N LYS A 365 -10.43 -0.71 1.25
CA LYS A 365 -11.07 0.59 1.44
C LYS A 365 -10.80 1.50 0.21
N PRO A 366 -11.84 2.14 -0.35
CA PRO A 366 -11.70 3.02 -1.51
C PRO A 366 -10.84 4.24 -1.16
N GLN A 367 -10.02 4.68 -2.12
CA GLN A 367 -9.16 5.86 -2.01
C GLN A 367 -9.84 7.09 -2.65
N ASN A 368 -9.24 8.28 -2.47
CA ASN A 368 -9.86 9.58 -2.82
C ASN A 368 -10.24 9.76 -4.32
N ASN A 369 -9.73 8.91 -5.23
CA ASN A 369 -9.99 8.96 -6.69
C ASN A 369 -10.92 7.86 -7.22
N TRP A 370 -11.78 7.27 -6.38
CA TRP A 370 -12.66 6.14 -6.73
C TRP A 370 -13.58 6.37 -7.95
N ARG A 371 -13.85 7.63 -8.32
CA ARG A 371 -14.71 7.98 -9.47
C ARG A 371 -14.04 7.75 -10.84
N MET A 372 -12.71 7.60 -10.87
CA MET A 372 -11.92 7.65 -12.10
C MET A 372 -11.29 6.31 -12.52
N ASP A 373 -11.44 5.24 -11.73
CA ASP A 373 -10.65 4.01 -11.90
C ASP A 373 -11.45 2.69 -12.02
N GLY A 374 -12.78 2.74 -12.15
CA GLY A 374 -13.63 1.54 -12.31
C GLY A 374 -13.71 0.64 -11.06
N ARG A 375 -12.98 0.98 -9.98
CA ARG A 375 -12.98 0.21 -8.73
C ARG A 375 -14.32 0.31 -7.99
N ALA A 376 -15.07 1.38 -8.23
CA ALA A 376 -16.41 1.54 -7.68
C ALA A 376 -17.38 0.48 -8.21
N ASP A 377 -17.32 0.20 -9.51
CA ASP A 377 -18.18 -0.80 -10.15
C ASP A 377 -17.83 -2.21 -9.65
N ASP A 378 -16.54 -2.54 -9.51
CA ASP A 378 -16.11 -3.82 -8.93
C ASP A 378 -16.56 -3.97 -7.46
N LEU A 379 -16.47 -2.89 -6.66
CA LEU A 379 -16.94 -2.88 -5.28
C LEU A 379 -18.44 -3.12 -5.19
N VAL A 380 -19.24 -2.44 -6.02
CA VAL A 380 -20.70 -2.61 -6.05
C VAL A 380 -21.08 -4.02 -6.53
N ARG A 381 -20.41 -4.54 -7.56
CA ARG A 381 -20.62 -5.91 -8.06
C ARG A 381 -20.41 -6.94 -6.95
N ARG A 382 -19.25 -6.92 -6.29
CA ARG A 382 -18.93 -7.85 -5.20
C ARG A 382 -19.89 -7.75 -4.02
N ILE A 383 -20.34 -6.53 -3.70
CA ILE A 383 -21.36 -6.30 -2.66
C ILE A 383 -22.68 -6.96 -3.04
N LYS A 384 -23.12 -6.81 -4.30
CA LYS A 384 -24.34 -7.48 -4.78
C LYS A 384 -24.19 -8.99 -4.69
N GLU A 385 -23.08 -9.56 -5.16
CA GLU A 385 -22.81 -11.00 -5.06
C GLU A 385 -22.82 -11.48 -3.59
N ALA A 386 -22.10 -10.79 -2.71
CA ALA A 386 -22.04 -11.14 -1.29
C ALA A 386 -23.42 -11.04 -0.60
N SER A 387 -24.27 -10.10 -1.03
CA SER A 387 -25.65 -9.93 -0.51
C SER A 387 -26.64 -11.00 -0.96
N LEU A 388 -26.24 -11.89 -1.89
CA LEU A 388 -27.04 -13.04 -2.32
C LEU A 388 -26.71 -14.29 -1.49
N ILE A 389 -25.60 -14.27 -0.75
CA ILE A 389 -25.15 -15.41 0.06
C ILE A 389 -26.06 -15.56 1.26
N LYS A 390 -26.58 -16.78 1.41
CA LYS A 390 -27.42 -17.15 2.55
C LYS A 390 -26.54 -17.48 3.74
N PHE A 391 -26.91 -16.98 4.92
CA PHE A 391 -26.11 -17.15 6.13
C PHE A 391 -25.86 -18.62 6.49
N GLU A 392 -26.81 -19.52 6.24
CA GLU A 392 -26.68 -20.94 6.56
C GLU A 392 -25.54 -21.64 5.79
N ARG A 393 -25.05 -20.99 4.72
CA ARG A 393 -23.92 -21.46 3.91
C ARG A 393 -22.58 -20.94 4.43
N ILE A 394 -22.58 -19.96 5.33
CA ILE A 394 -21.36 -19.41 5.94
C ILE A 394 -20.90 -20.38 7.03
N ARG A 395 -19.71 -20.93 6.86
CA ARG A 395 -19.11 -21.88 7.80
C ARG A 395 -17.80 -21.33 8.33
N ARG A 396 -17.56 -21.56 9.63
CA ARG A 396 -16.24 -21.34 10.21
C ARG A 396 -15.30 -22.43 9.75
N VAL A 397 -14.10 -22.01 9.34
CA VAL A 397 -13.05 -22.90 8.87
C VAL A 397 -11.92 -22.90 9.89
N LYS A 398 -11.39 -24.08 10.19
CA LYS A 398 -10.20 -24.19 11.04
C LYS A 398 -8.98 -23.76 10.23
N ILE A 399 -8.29 -22.73 10.70
CA ILE A 399 -7.07 -22.22 10.05
C ILE A 399 -5.95 -23.26 10.23
N PRO A 400 -5.31 -23.72 9.14
CA PRO A 400 -4.11 -24.55 9.23
C PRO A 400 -2.98 -23.78 9.94
N PRO A 401 -2.24 -24.41 10.88
CA PRO A 401 -1.14 -23.73 11.56
C PRO A 401 -0.04 -23.32 10.56
N ALA A 402 0.62 -22.20 10.84
CA ALA A 402 1.78 -21.79 10.04
C ALA A 402 2.91 -22.82 10.19
N ILE A 403 3.57 -23.13 9.07
CA ILE A 403 4.69 -24.05 9.00
C ILE A 403 5.96 -23.21 8.92
N GLN A 404 6.92 -23.44 9.82
CA GLN A 404 8.28 -22.93 9.65
C GLN A 404 8.95 -23.75 8.55
N LYS A 405 9.08 -23.18 7.36
CA LYS A 405 9.90 -23.75 6.29
C LYS A 405 11.28 -23.10 6.33
N GLU A 406 12.34 -23.91 6.29
CA GLU A 406 13.64 -23.42 5.86
C GLU A 406 13.48 -22.93 4.42
N VAL A 407 13.86 -21.68 4.16
CA VAL A 407 13.79 -21.08 2.83
C VAL A 407 14.89 -21.71 1.98
N SER A 408 14.62 -22.89 1.43
CA SER A 408 15.48 -23.44 0.37
C SER A 408 15.07 -22.77 -0.95
N GLU A 409 15.87 -21.80 -1.40
CA GLU A 409 15.60 -21.02 -2.62
C GLU A 409 15.67 -21.85 -3.92
N GLU A 410 16.15 -23.10 -3.87
CA GLU A 410 16.73 -23.76 -5.06
C GLU A 410 16.13 -25.10 -5.51
N ALA A 411 15.05 -25.60 -4.90
CA ALA A 411 14.43 -26.83 -5.40
C ALA A 411 13.75 -26.58 -6.76
N LYS A 412 14.50 -26.78 -7.86
CA LYS A 412 13.96 -26.83 -9.24
C LYS A 412 12.90 -27.93 -9.26
N GLY A 413 11.63 -27.54 -9.34
CA GLY A 413 10.55 -28.51 -9.52
C GLY A 413 10.74 -29.28 -10.83
N ASN A 414 10.23 -30.52 -10.88
CA ASN A 414 10.18 -31.23 -12.15
C ASN A 414 9.20 -30.49 -13.10
N PRO A 415 9.57 -30.28 -14.38
CA PRO A 415 8.64 -29.75 -15.38
C PRO A 415 7.39 -30.63 -15.44
N SER A 416 6.22 -30.00 -15.35
CA SER A 416 4.95 -30.71 -15.35
C SER A 416 4.35 -30.78 -16.74
N ASN A 417 3.79 -31.94 -17.07
CA ASN A 417 2.96 -32.14 -18.27
C ASN A 417 1.46 -32.19 -17.92
N PHE A 418 1.09 -31.88 -16.67
CA PHE A 418 -0.29 -31.89 -16.18
C PHE A 418 -0.61 -30.58 -15.48
N LEU A 419 -1.74 -29.98 -15.83
CA LEU A 419 -2.18 -28.71 -15.25
C LEU A 419 -3.53 -28.86 -14.56
N THR A 420 -3.58 -28.45 -13.30
CA THR A 420 -4.82 -28.29 -12.56
C THR A 420 -5.20 -26.81 -12.51
N ILE A 421 -6.29 -26.44 -13.17
CA ILE A 421 -6.83 -25.07 -13.18
C ILE A 421 -7.88 -24.98 -12.08
N VAL A 422 -7.71 -24.06 -11.15
CA VAL A 422 -8.66 -23.82 -10.05
C VAL A 422 -9.25 -22.43 -10.20
N TRP A 423 -10.56 -22.31 -10.14
CA TRP A 423 -11.24 -21.02 -10.12
C TRP A 423 -11.98 -20.80 -8.80
N ALA A 424 -11.91 -19.57 -8.28
CA ALA A 424 -12.55 -19.18 -7.04
C ALA A 424 -12.94 -17.69 -7.06
N SER A 425 -14.08 -17.34 -6.44
CA SER A 425 -14.52 -15.95 -6.26
C SER A 425 -15.02 -15.75 -4.81
N THR A 426 -16.18 -15.13 -4.61
CA THR A 426 -16.81 -14.91 -3.30
C THR A 426 -16.99 -16.23 -2.54
N GLY A 427 -16.48 -16.29 -1.30
CA GLY A 427 -16.39 -17.52 -0.49
C GLY A 427 -15.26 -18.47 -0.87
N GLY A 428 -14.78 -18.41 -2.12
CA GLY A 428 -13.72 -19.25 -2.67
C GLY A 428 -12.37 -19.13 -1.96
N SER A 429 -12.07 -17.95 -1.38
CA SER A 429 -10.87 -17.78 -0.55
C SER A 429 -10.86 -18.74 0.65
N THR A 430 -12.01 -19.00 1.28
CA THR A 430 -12.11 -19.96 2.39
C THR A 430 -11.87 -21.39 1.94
N ASP A 431 -12.35 -21.75 0.75
CA ASP A 431 -12.13 -23.05 0.13
C ASP A 431 -10.64 -23.25 -0.20
N LEU A 432 -9.95 -22.21 -0.68
CA LEU A 432 -8.52 -22.25 -0.94
C LEU A 432 -7.70 -22.35 0.36
N ILE A 433 -8.07 -21.62 1.41
CA ILE A 433 -7.38 -21.67 2.72
C ILE A 433 -7.48 -23.07 3.35
N ARG A 434 -8.59 -23.80 3.16
CA ARG A 434 -8.69 -25.19 3.67
C ARG A 434 -8.03 -26.21 2.75
N THR A 435 -7.92 -25.93 1.46
CA THR A 435 -7.50 -26.93 0.47
C THR A 435 -6.00 -26.85 0.20
N ILE A 436 -5.51 -25.70 -0.25
CA ILE A 436 -4.13 -25.51 -0.72
C ILE A 436 -3.09 -25.91 0.35
N PRO A 437 -3.26 -25.54 1.64
CA PRO A 437 -2.28 -25.90 2.65
C PRO A 437 -2.09 -27.40 2.91
N LEU A 438 -3.13 -28.18 2.66
CA LEU A 438 -3.19 -29.61 2.96
C LEU A 438 -2.83 -30.50 1.76
N LEU A 439 -2.63 -29.91 0.57
CA LEU A 439 -2.17 -30.64 -0.60
C LEU A 439 -0.75 -31.19 -0.39
N PRO A 440 -0.45 -32.40 -0.89
CA PRO A 440 0.87 -33.00 -0.73
C PRO A 440 1.91 -32.35 -1.65
N GLU A 441 3.17 -32.29 -1.20
CA GLU A 441 4.26 -31.61 -1.93
C GLU A 441 4.67 -32.33 -3.23
N ASP A 442 4.50 -33.66 -3.27
CA ASP A 442 4.81 -34.54 -4.41
C ASP A 442 3.68 -34.63 -5.44
N LEU A 443 2.71 -33.70 -5.42
CA LEU A 443 1.57 -33.75 -6.31
C LEU A 443 2.03 -33.61 -7.78
N PRO A 444 1.74 -34.58 -8.66
CA PRO A 444 2.29 -34.65 -10.02
C PRO A 444 1.54 -33.73 -11.00
N THR A 445 1.32 -32.48 -10.60
CA THR A 445 0.70 -31.45 -11.43
C THR A 445 1.15 -30.07 -10.99
N CYS A 446 1.14 -29.13 -11.93
CA CYS A 446 1.15 -27.71 -11.61
C CYS A 446 -0.28 -27.23 -11.35
N LEU A 447 -0.51 -26.49 -10.27
CA LEU A 447 -1.79 -25.83 -10.01
C LEU A 447 -1.72 -24.37 -10.47
N VAL A 448 -2.74 -23.90 -11.17
CA VAL A 448 -2.95 -22.48 -11.46
C VAL A 448 -4.31 -22.08 -10.91
N VAL A 449 -4.30 -21.21 -9.90
CA VAL A 449 -5.49 -20.64 -9.27
C VAL A 449 -5.77 -19.27 -9.90
N LEU A 450 -6.89 -19.15 -10.59
CA LEU A 450 -7.45 -17.87 -11.01
C LEU A 450 -8.47 -17.44 -9.96
N HIS A 451 -8.16 -16.37 -9.22
CA HIS A 451 -9.03 -15.88 -8.16
C HIS A 451 -9.64 -14.53 -8.54
N ASP A 452 -10.97 -14.43 -8.46
CA ASP A 452 -11.69 -13.17 -8.53
C ASP A 452 -11.56 -12.43 -7.19
N MET A 453 -10.42 -11.75 -7.03
CA MET A 453 -10.07 -10.92 -5.88
C MET A 453 -9.40 -9.64 -6.41
N GLN A 454 -9.49 -8.55 -5.66
CA GLN A 454 -8.77 -7.32 -5.99
C GLN A 454 -7.26 -7.57 -6.11
N GLN A 455 -6.65 -7.09 -7.20
CA GLN A 455 -5.27 -7.39 -7.57
C GLN A 455 -4.28 -7.07 -6.44
N GLU A 456 -4.54 -6.03 -5.67
CA GLU A 456 -3.70 -5.57 -4.57
C GLU A 456 -3.72 -6.53 -3.36
N ALA A 457 -4.75 -7.35 -3.20
CA ALA A 457 -4.85 -8.32 -2.11
C ALA A 457 -4.16 -9.67 -2.43
N ILE A 458 -3.92 -9.96 -3.71
CA ILE A 458 -3.42 -11.26 -4.16
C ILE A 458 -2.02 -11.58 -3.62
N GLY A 459 -1.11 -10.60 -3.60
CA GLY A 459 0.25 -10.79 -3.07
C GLY A 459 0.22 -11.24 -1.61
N ALA A 460 -0.54 -10.53 -0.77
CA ALA A 460 -0.68 -10.89 0.63
C ALA A 460 -1.43 -12.22 0.85
N PHE A 461 -2.36 -12.58 -0.04
CA PHE A 461 -3.04 -13.88 0.00
C PHE A 461 -2.09 -15.03 -0.32
N ILE A 462 -1.20 -14.84 -1.31
CA ILE A 462 -0.13 -15.79 -1.63
C ILE A 462 0.78 -15.98 -0.42
N ASP A 463 1.24 -14.90 0.21
CA ASP A 463 2.08 -14.98 1.41
C ASP A 463 1.37 -15.70 2.55
N TYR A 464 0.07 -15.45 2.72
CA TYR A 464 -0.77 -16.11 3.72
C TYR A 464 -0.84 -17.63 3.52
N LEU A 465 -1.04 -18.08 2.28
CA LEU A 465 -1.10 -19.49 1.92
C LEU A 465 0.29 -20.13 1.95
N GLN A 466 1.32 -19.49 1.40
CA GLN A 466 2.70 -20.01 1.34
C GLN A 466 3.23 -20.36 2.74
N ARG A 467 2.96 -19.53 3.76
CA ARG A 467 3.36 -19.78 5.15
C ARG A 467 2.66 -20.98 5.81
N ARG A 468 1.60 -21.50 5.20
CA ARG A 468 0.80 -22.61 5.74
C ARG A 468 0.85 -23.86 4.86
N SER A 469 1.35 -23.73 3.64
CA SER A 469 1.25 -24.79 2.63
C SER A 469 2.49 -25.65 2.55
N ARG A 470 2.27 -26.95 2.31
CA ARG A 470 3.34 -27.90 1.98
C ARG A 470 3.80 -27.73 0.54
N ILE A 471 2.87 -27.59 -0.41
CA ILE A 471 3.21 -27.19 -1.77
C ILE A 471 3.78 -25.77 -1.83
N ARG A 472 4.46 -25.44 -2.93
CA ARG A 472 4.97 -24.09 -3.18
C ARG A 472 3.86 -23.21 -3.73
N VAL A 473 3.54 -22.12 -3.06
CA VAL A 473 2.57 -21.12 -3.52
C VAL A 473 3.32 -19.87 -3.97
N ARG A 474 3.10 -19.44 -5.21
CA ARG A 474 3.84 -18.33 -5.84
C ARG A 474 2.91 -17.44 -6.66
N PRO A 475 3.25 -16.16 -6.87
CA PRO A 475 2.56 -15.35 -7.86
C PRO A 475 2.84 -15.89 -9.27
N LEU A 476 1.81 -15.88 -10.12
CA LEU A 476 1.98 -16.15 -11.55
C LEU A 476 2.58 -14.91 -12.22
N VAL A 477 3.80 -15.04 -12.74
CA VAL A 477 4.43 -14.05 -13.62
C VAL A 477 4.60 -14.63 -15.03
N SER A 478 4.70 -13.75 -16.03
CA SER A 478 4.85 -14.17 -17.42
C SER A 478 6.19 -14.88 -17.63
N GLY A 479 6.19 -15.98 -18.38
CA GLY A 479 7.40 -16.75 -18.70
C GLY A 479 7.71 -17.91 -17.74
N LEU A 480 6.83 -18.21 -16.78
CA LEU A 480 7.02 -19.34 -15.85
C LEU A 480 6.69 -20.68 -16.52
N SER A 481 7.54 -21.69 -16.29
CA SER A 481 7.24 -23.07 -16.69
C SER A 481 6.26 -23.74 -15.71
N LEU A 482 5.48 -24.70 -16.20
CA LEU A 482 4.68 -25.56 -15.31
C LEU A 482 5.59 -26.47 -14.49
N LEU A 483 5.40 -26.50 -13.17
CA LEU A 483 6.20 -27.30 -12.23
C LEU A 483 5.30 -28.12 -11.31
N ASP A 484 5.64 -29.38 -11.11
CA ASP A 484 4.94 -30.25 -10.16
C ASP A 484 5.04 -29.71 -8.72
N GLY A 485 4.00 -29.95 -7.92
CA GLY A 485 3.94 -29.50 -6.52
C GLY A 485 4.01 -27.97 -6.36
N THR A 486 3.67 -27.21 -7.41
CA THR A 486 3.69 -25.74 -7.42
C THR A 486 2.31 -25.19 -7.78
N CYS A 487 1.83 -24.28 -6.95
CA CYS A 487 0.59 -23.54 -7.11
C CYS A 487 0.90 -22.09 -7.45
N TYR A 488 0.52 -21.67 -8.65
CA TYR A 488 0.57 -20.28 -9.08
C TYR A 488 -0.79 -19.63 -8.88
N ILE A 489 -0.83 -18.48 -8.22
CA ILE A 489 -2.07 -17.70 -8.02
C ILE A 489 -2.01 -16.44 -8.88
N HIS A 490 -3.12 -16.13 -9.55
CA HIS A 490 -3.27 -14.98 -10.44
C HIS A 490 -4.68 -14.35 -10.32
N PRO A 491 -4.83 -13.03 -10.50
CA PRO A 491 -6.15 -12.40 -10.61
C PRO A 491 -6.93 -12.94 -11.81
N SER A 492 -8.24 -13.15 -11.65
CA SER A 492 -9.12 -13.49 -12.77
C SER A 492 -9.43 -12.31 -13.70
N THR A 493 -8.87 -11.12 -13.45
CA THR A 493 -9.07 -9.92 -14.27
C THR A 493 -7.99 -9.71 -15.33
N VAL A 494 -6.86 -10.43 -15.21
CA VAL A 494 -5.74 -10.32 -16.15
C VAL A 494 -5.62 -11.63 -16.94
N PRO A 495 -5.76 -11.60 -18.27
CA PRO A 495 -5.68 -12.79 -19.10
C PRO A 495 -4.33 -13.51 -19.02
N VAL A 496 -4.40 -14.84 -19.02
CA VAL A 496 -3.24 -15.74 -19.07
C VAL A 496 -3.47 -16.80 -20.15
N GLU A 497 -2.40 -17.17 -20.84
CA GLU A 497 -2.38 -18.24 -21.84
C GLU A 497 -1.32 -19.27 -21.49
N LEU A 498 -1.59 -20.53 -21.86
CA LEU A 498 -0.58 -21.59 -21.85
C LEU A 498 0.02 -21.77 -23.23
N MET A 499 1.34 -21.60 -23.34
CA MET A 499 2.09 -21.80 -24.57
C MET A 499 3.02 -23.00 -24.46
N LYS A 500 3.18 -23.74 -25.56
CA LYS A 500 4.21 -24.77 -25.69
C LYS A 500 5.51 -24.16 -26.21
N ASN A 501 6.60 -24.32 -25.48
CA ASN A 501 7.94 -23.89 -25.87
C ASN A 501 8.89 -25.11 -25.86
N GLY A 502 9.09 -25.71 -27.02
CA GLY A 502 9.82 -26.98 -27.14
C GLY A 502 9.09 -28.11 -26.40
N ASN A 503 9.78 -28.74 -25.44
CA ASN A 503 9.24 -29.81 -24.59
C ASN A 503 8.64 -29.29 -23.26
N GLN A 504 8.58 -27.97 -23.06
CA GLN A 504 8.04 -27.38 -21.84
C GLN A 504 6.79 -26.55 -22.13
N PHE A 505 5.95 -26.40 -21.11
CA PHE A 505 4.79 -25.52 -21.12
C PHE A 505 5.08 -24.28 -20.29
N VAL A 506 4.77 -23.12 -20.84
CA VAL A 506 5.07 -21.80 -20.27
C VAL A 506 3.78 -20.98 -20.15
N LEU A 507 3.57 -20.39 -18.98
CA LEU A 507 2.48 -19.48 -18.68
C LEU A 507 2.85 -18.08 -19.17
N LYS A 508 1.99 -17.48 -19.99
CA LYS A 508 2.17 -16.12 -20.52
C LYS A 508 1.01 -15.24 -20.06
N VAL A 509 1.34 -14.13 -19.41
CA VAL A 509 0.35 -13.09 -19.06
C VAL A 509 0.19 -12.18 -20.28
N VAL A 510 -1.06 -11.97 -20.72
CA VAL A 510 -1.42 -11.20 -21.94
C VAL A 510 -2.38 -10.06 -21.62
N PRO A 511 -1.91 -9.00 -20.93
CA PRO A 511 -2.76 -7.91 -20.44
C PRO A 511 -3.37 -7.06 -21.58
N GLU A 512 -2.93 -7.25 -22.82
CA GLU A 512 -3.47 -6.59 -24.01
C GLU A 512 -4.90 -7.06 -24.35
N LEU A 513 -5.26 -8.29 -23.96
CA LEU A 513 -6.58 -8.87 -24.24
C LEU A 513 -7.65 -8.44 -23.22
N ARG A 514 -7.84 -7.13 -23.02
CA ARG A 514 -8.80 -6.63 -22.01
C ARG A 514 -10.25 -6.98 -22.36
N GLY A 515 -11.06 -7.25 -21.33
CA GLY A 515 -12.51 -7.45 -21.46
C GLY A 515 -12.94 -8.83 -21.95
N ILE A 516 -12.01 -9.77 -22.12
CA ILE A 516 -12.37 -11.16 -22.43
C ILE A 516 -12.67 -11.96 -21.14
N PRO A 517 -13.48 -13.02 -21.22
CA PRO A 517 -13.61 -13.98 -20.12
C PRO A 517 -12.29 -14.72 -19.87
N VAL A 518 -11.54 -14.28 -18.85
CA VAL A 518 -10.17 -14.76 -18.56
C VAL A 518 -10.13 -16.26 -18.29
N LEU A 519 -11.08 -16.78 -17.52
CA LEU A 519 -11.15 -18.20 -17.17
C LEU A 519 -11.37 -19.07 -18.43
N ASP A 520 -12.35 -18.72 -19.27
CA ASP A 520 -12.64 -19.44 -20.51
C ASP A 520 -11.43 -19.41 -21.44
N HIS A 521 -10.84 -18.23 -21.62
CA HIS A 521 -9.67 -18.05 -22.47
C HIS A 521 -8.48 -18.91 -22.02
N PHE A 522 -8.18 -18.93 -20.72
CA PHE A 522 -7.10 -19.75 -20.18
C PHE A 522 -7.36 -21.24 -20.40
N MET A 523 -8.56 -21.73 -20.07
CA MET A 523 -8.93 -23.14 -20.28
C MET A 523 -8.90 -23.55 -21.76
N VAL A 524 -9.34 -22.69 -22.68
CA VAL A 524 -9.25 -22.94 -24.13
C VAL A 524 -7.79 -23.02 -24.59
N SER A 525 -6.92 -22.11 -24.14
CA SER A 525 -5.49 -22.13 -24.47
C SER A 525 -4.79 -23.38 -23.90
N ALA A 526 -5.14 -23.76 -22.67
CA ALA A 526 -4.61 -24.95 -22.01
C ALA A 526 -5.05 -26.23 -22.73
N SER A 527 -6.33 -26.33 -23.12
CA SER A 527 -6.88 -27.49 -23.84
C SER A 527 -6.18 -27.74 -25.17
N LYS A 528 -5.85 -26.67 -25.91
CA LYS A 528 -5.09 -26.76 -27.16
C LYS A 528 -3.64 -27.23 -26.96
N SER A 529 -3.02 -26.86 -25.84
CA SER A 529 -1.61 -27.13 -25.57
C SER A 529 -1.37 -28.50 -24.90
N LEU A 530 -2.20 -28.87 -23.93
CA LEU A 530 -2.04 -30.05 -23.07
C LEU A 530 -2.96 -31.22 -23.43
N GLY A 531 -4.01 -31.00 -24.22
CA GLY A 531 -5.02 -32.03 -24.49
C GLY A 531 -5.69 -32.49 -23.19
N GLY A 532 -5.84 -33.80 -23.01
CA GLY A 532 -6.52 -34.40 -21.86
C GLY A 532 -5.77 -34.32 -20.52
N ASN A 533 -4.53 -33.82 -20.49
CA ASN A 533 -3.74 -33.68 -19.27
C ASN A 533 -4.15 -32.47 -18.41
N LEU A 534 -5.46 -32.29 -18.24
CA LEU A 534 -6.08 -31.15 -17.59
C LEU A 534 -7.09 -31.59 -16.55
N VAL A 535 -7.02 -30.94 -15.39
CA VAL A 535 -8.06 -31.00 -14.35
C VAL A 535 -8.55 -29.58 -14.11
N SER A 536 -9.85 -29.33 -14.28
CA SER A 536 -10.46 -28.03 -13.98
C SER A 536 -11.33 -28.14 -12.74
N VAL A 537 -11.12 -27.26 -11.76
CA VAL A 537 -11.76 -27.29 -10.44
C VAL A 537 -12.48 -25.98 -10.19
N MET A 538 -13.81 -26.00 -10.14
CA MET A 538 -14.63 -24.84 -9.86
C MET A 538 -15.05 -24.84 -8.38
N LEU A 539 -14.58 -23.84 -7.63
CA LEU A 539 -14.93 -23.64 -6.22
C LEU A 539 -16.08 -22.64 -6.07
N SER A 540 -16.38 -22.22 -4.83
CA SER A 540 -17.40 -21.22 -4.52
C SER A 540 -17.20 -19.92 -5.31
N GLY A 541 -18.30 -19.41 -5.86
CA GLY A 541 -18.33 -18.14 -6.58
C GLY A 541 -19.61 -17.91 -7.38
N GLY A 542 -19.76 -16.67 -7.85
CA GLY A 542 -20.85 -16.25 -8.75
C GLY A 542 -20.79 -16.94 -10.13
N SER A 543 -21.80 -16.70 -10.97
CA SER A 543 -22.01 -17.42 -12.24
C SER A 543 -21.77 -16.51 -13.45
N ASP A 544 -20.53 -16.08 -13.69
CA ASP A 544 -20.31 -14.99 -14.67
C ASP A 544 -19.35 -15.35 -15.83
N ASN A 545 -18.72 -16.54 -15.84
CA ASN A 545 -17.87 -17.05 -16.93
C ASN A 545 -17.22 -18.41 -16.58
N GLY A 546 -16.79 -19.20 -17.57
CA GLY A 546 -16.10 -20.48 -17.37
C GLY A 546 -16.72 -21.69 -18.08
N ILE A 547 -17.99 -21.59 -18.49
CA ILE A 547 -18.72 -22.70 -19.12
C ILE A 547 -18.09 -23.09 -20.48
N GLU A 548 -17.67 -22.11 -21.28
CA GLU A 548 -17.09 -22.39 -22.60
C GLU A 548 -15.70 -23.02 -22.49
N GLY A 549 -14.89 -22.56 -21.54
CA GLY A 549 -13.62 -23.18 -21.22
C GLY A 549 -13.77 -24.60 -20.70
N LEU A 550 -14.79 -24.88 -19.87
CA LEU A 550 -15.08 -26.23 -19.39
C LEU A 550 -15.51 -27.15 -20.54
N ARG A 551 -16.31 -26.64 -21.50
CA ARG A 551 -16.61 -27.38 -22.74
C ARG A 551 -15.34 -27.72 -23.52
N ALA A 552 -14.40 -26.78 -23.65
CA ALA A 552 -13.13 -27.03 -24.31
C ALA A 552 -12.29 -28.11 -23.59
N VAL A 553 -12.25 -28.08 -22.25
CA VAL A 553 -11.58 -29.10 -21.43
C VAL A 553 -12.23 -30.47 -21.64
N LYS A 554 -13.56 -30.54 -21.64
CA LYS A 554 -14.31 -31.79 -21.89
C LYS A 554 -14.09 -32.35 -23.30
N GLN A 555 -13.98 -31.49 -24.31
CA GLN A 555 -13.72 -31.92 -25.70
C GLN A 555 -12.37 -32.63 -25.85
N VAL A 556 -11.37 -32.26 -25.05
CA VAL A 556 -10.05 -32.91 -25.03
C VAL A 556 -9.95 -34.03 -24.00
N GLN A 557 -11.08 -34.47 -23.42
CA GLN A 557 -11.16 -35.51 -22.39
C GLN A 557 -10.46 -35.16 -21.07
N GLY A 558 -10.27 -33.87 -20.78
CA GLY A 558 -9.84 -33.42 -19.45
C GLY A 558 -10.93 -33.63 -18.39
N ILE A 559 -10.52 -33.65 -17.12
CA ILE A 559 -11.40 -33.90 -15.99
C ILE A 559 -11.93 -32.58 -15.44
N THR A 560 -13.20 -32.56 -15.09
CA THR A 560 -13.88 -31.40 -14.52
C THR A 560 -14.46 -31.73 -13.15
N VAL A 561 -14.13 -30.91 -12.16
CA VAL A 561 -14.53 -31.06 -10.77
C VAL A 561 -15.25 -29.79 -10.33
N VAL A 562 -16.39 -29.93 -9.68
CA VAL A 562 -17.10 -28.82 -9.05
C VAL A 562 -17.22 -29.07 -7.55
N GLN A 563 -17.13 -28.01 -6.76
CA GLN A 563 -17.53 -28.08 -5.36
C GLN A 563 -19.04 -28.37 -5.29
N ASP A 564 -19.43 -29.27 -4.38
CA ASP A 564 -20.83 -29.60 -4.14
C ASP A 564 -21.59 -28.32 -3.74
N PRO A 565 -22.66 -27.95 -4.50
CA PRO A 565 -23.50 -26.80 -4.19
C PRO A 565 -23.96 -26.75 -2.74
N MET A 566 -24.18 -27.87 -2.05
CA MET A 566 -24.62 -27.86 -0.64
C MET A 566 -23.52 -27.43 0.34
N SER A 567 -22.26 -27.53 -0.08
CA SER A 567 -21.08 -27.18 0.70
C SER A 567 -20.42 -25.86 0.27
N SER A 568 -20.86 -25.27 -0.85
CA SER A 568 -20.40 -23.97 -1.35
C SER A 568 -21.07 -22.80 -0.64
N MET A 569 -20.29 -21.76 -0.36
CA MET A 569 -20.81 -20.50 0.19
C MET A 569 -21.68 -19.79 -0.85
N ASP A 570 -21.17 -19.68 -2.08
CA ASP A 570 -21.91 -19.26 -3.27
C ASP A 570 -21.98 -20.44 -4.26
N PRO A 571 -23.16 -21.08 -4.42
CA PRO A 571 -23.30 -22.28 -5.23
C PRO A 571 -23.49 -22.01 -6.73
N ARG A 572 -23.65 -20.75 -7.15
CA ARG A 572 -24.14 -20.42 -8.50
C ARG A 572 -23.23 -20.94 -9.61
N MET A 573 -21.91 -20.87 -9.44
CA MET A 573 -20.96 -21.50 -10.37
C MET A 573 -21.19 -23.02 -10.47
N ALA A 574 -21.25 -23.72 -9.33
CA ALA A 574 -21.44 -25.16 -9.31
C ALA A 574 -22.79 -25.59 -9.91
N GLU A 575 -23.86 -24.85 -9.60
CA GLU A 575 -25.20 -25.06 -10.16
C GLU A 575 -25.19 -24.89 -11.69
N ALA A 576 -24.55 -23.85 -12.21
CA ALA A 576 -24.43 -23.63 -13.65
C ALA A 576 -23.68 -24.76 -14.36
N VAL A 577 -22.55 -25.21 -13.80
CA VAL A 577 -21.76 -26.31 -14.40
C VAL A 577 -22.52 -27.64 -14.37
N LEU A 578 -23.25 -27.93 -13.28
CA LEU A 578 -24.07 -29.14 -13.16
C LEU A 578 -25.27 -29.13 -14.12
N GLN A 579 -25.93 -27.98 -14.28
CA GLN A 579 -27.05 -27.82 -15.23
C GLN A 579 -26.62 -28.08 -16.67
N GLU A 580 -25.42 -27.65 -17.05
CA GLU A 580 -24.83 -27.89 -18.38
C GLU A 580 -24.29 -29.31 -18.57
N GLY A 581 -24.30 -30.16 -17.53
CA GLY A 581 -23.77 -31.53 -17.58
C GLY A 581 -22.26 -31.58 -17.80
N LEU A 582 -21.54 -30.54 -17.37
CA LEU A 582 -20.10 -30.37 -17.61
C LEU A 582 -19.22 -30.83 -16.47
N ALA A 583 -19.78 -31.35 -15.36
CA ALA A 583 -19.00 -31.86 -14.23
C ALA A 583 -18.84 -33.38 -14.29
N ASP A 584 -17.59 -33.87 -14.17
CA ASP A 584 -17.31 -35.30 -13.97
C ASP A 584 -17.46 -35.70 -12.50
N TYR A 585 -17.06 -34.79 -11.60
CA TYR A 585 -17.12 -35.01 -10.15
C TYR A 585 -17.73 -33.82 -9.45
N SER A 586 -18.63 -34.09 -8.49
CA SER A 586 -19.08 -33.12 -7.50
C SER A 586 -18.51 -33.52 -6.13
N CYS A 587 -17.81 -32.59 -5.49
CA CYS A 587 -17.04 -32.88 -4.28
C CYS A 587 -17.43 -31.98 -3.12
N PRO A 588 -17.80 -32.54 -1.95
CA PRO A 588 -17.98 -31.76 -0.75
C PRO A 588 -16.73 -31.00 -0.35
N ALA A 589 -16.93 -29.78 0.15
CA ALA A 589 -15.92 -28.90 0.70
C ALA A 589 -14.82 -29.58 1.52
N ASP A 590 -15.22 -30.44 2.46
CA ASP A 590 -14.34 -31.09 3.43
C ASP A 590 -13.52 -32.24 2.81
N SER A 591 -13.95 -32.76 1.66
CA SER A 591 -13.31 -33.87 0.94
C SER A 591 -12.50 -33.41 -0.28
N LEU A 592 -12.42 -32.10 -0.55
CA LEU A 592 -11.72 -31.56 -1.72
C LEU A 592 -10.26 -32.00 -1.78
N VAL A 593 -9.53 -31.97 -0.67
CA VAL A 593 -8.10 -32.32 -0.63
C VAL A 593 -7.87 -33.76 -1.08
N GLU A 594 -8.61 -34.70 -0.48
CA GLU A 594 -8.51 -36.13 -0.79
C GLU A 594 -8.94 -36.41 -2.22
N THR A 595 -10.09 -35.87 -2.63
CA THR A 595 -10.66 -36.09 -3.96
C THR A 595 -9.76 -35.55 -5.05
N LEU A 596 -9.26 -34.32 -4.91
CA LEU A 596 -8.33 -33.72 -5.88
C LEU A 596 -7.03 -34.50 -5.95
N THR A 597 -6.46 -34.90 -4.82
CA THR A 597 -5.22 -35.69 -4.79
C THR A 597 -5.39 -37.02 -5.53
N ASN A 598 -6.51 -37.71 -5.31
CA ASN A 598 -6.80 -38.98 -5.96
C ASN A 598 -7.04 -38.81 -7.46
N ILE A 599 -7.86 -37.82 -7.86
CA ILE A 599 -8.14 -37.53 -9.28
C ILE A 599 -6.85 -37.21 -10.03
N ILE A 600 -6.01 -36.33 -9.48
CA ILE A 600 -4.75 -35.91 -10.10
C ILE A 600 -3.81 -37.11 -10.25
N ARG A 601 -3.65 -37.92 -9.20
CA ARG A 601 -2.77 -39.10 -9.27
C ARG A 601 -3.27 -40.14 -10.28
N LEU A 602 -4.58 -40.36 -10.35
CA LEU A 602 -5.18 -41.27 -11.33
C LEU A 602 -5.00 -40.76 -12.77
N ALA A 603 -5.27 -39.47 -13.01
CA ALA A 603 -5.16 -38.84 -14.32
C ALA A 603 -3.74 -38.88 -14.89
N VAL A 604 -2.72 -38.83 -14.02
CA VAL A 604 -1.30 -38.92 -14.44
C VAL A 604 -0.91 -40.36 -14.79
N THR A 605 -1.60 -41.36 -14.23
CA THR A 605 -1.29 -42.79 -14.48
C THR A 605 -2.05 -43.40 -15.65
N SER A 606 -3.17 -42.79 -16.06
CA SER A 606 -3.99 -43.17 -17.22
C SER A 606 -3.45 -42.58 -18.52
#